data_AF-A0A2G9QHC3-F1
#
_entry.id   AF-A0A2G9QHC3-F1
#
_cell.length_a   1.000
_cell.length_b   1.000
_cell.length_c   1.000
_cell.angle_alpha   90.00
_cell.angle_beta   90.00
_cell.angle_gamma   90.00
#
_symmetry.space_group_name_H-M   'P 1'
#
loop_
_entity.id
_entity.type
_entity.pdbx_description
1 polymer ?
#
loop_
_entity_poly.entity_id
_entity_poly.type
_entity_poly.pdbx_seq_one_letter_code
_entity_poly.pdbx_strand_id
1 'polypeptide(L)'
;QALVIREGEKMQLNAEEVVVGDLVEVKGTARGVVIATGDRTVMGRIATLASGLEVGKTPIAKEIEHFIHLITGVAVFLGLSFFILSLILGYSWLEAVIFLIGIIVANVPEGLLATVTLSIHETEDPNDNRYMLVMKGAPERILDVCSTIMIQGKEQPLDDELKEAFQNAYMELGGLGERVLGFCHYYFPEELHPKGFAFDTEDLNFSTENLCFVGLMSMIDPPRAAVPDAVGKCRSAGIKVIMVTGDHPITAKAIAKGVGIISEGNETVEDIAARLNIPVSQVNPRYG
;
A
#
# COMPACT_ATOMS: atom_id res chain seq x y z
N GLN A 1 24.08 -18.58 9.97
CA GLN A 1 23.74 -18.19 8.59
C GLN A 1 22.38 -17.53 8.60
N ALA A 2 22.11 -16.64 7.65
CA ALA A 2 20.79 -16.04 7.43
C ALA A 2 20.21 -16.61 6.12
N LEU A 3 18.92 -16.94 6.13
CA LEU A 3 18.20 -17.29 4.90
C LEU A 3 17.73 -15.99 4.25
N VAL A 4 18.29 -15.68 3.09
CA VAL A 4 18.07 -14.46 2.33
C VAL A 4 17.35 -14.82 1.03
N ILE A 5 16.46 -13.93 0.58
CA ILE A 5 15.87 -13.99 -0.76
C ILE A 5 16.43 -12.85 -1.60
N ARG A 6 17.17 -13.19 -2.67
CA ARG A 6 17.62 -12.27 -3.73
C ARG A 6 17.09 -12.77 -5.06
N GLU A 7 16.53 -11.87 -5.87
CA GLU A 7 16.04 -12.14 -7.23
C GLU A 7 15.02 -13.31 -7.36
N GLY A 8 14.42 -13.73 -6.24
CA GLY A 8 13.47 -14.83 -6.14
C GLY A 8 14.04 -16.13 -5.55
N GLU A 9 15.36 -16.30 -5.53
CA GLU A 9 16.01 -17.52 -5.01
C GLU A 9 16.31 -17.44 -3.49
N LYS A 10 16.13 -18.57 -2.79
CA LYS A 10 16.46 -18.69 -1.36
C LYS A 10 17.91 -19.14 -1.17
N MET A 11 18.75 -18.23 -0.68
CA MET A 11 20.17 -18.47 -0.43
C MET A 11 20.50 -18.45 1.07
N GLN A 12 21.32 -19.40 1.54
CA GLN A 12 21.92 -19.32 2.86
C GLN A 12 23.22 -18.52 2.78
N LEU A 13 23.24 -17.34 3.40
CA LEU A 13 24.42 -16.48 3.50
C LEU A 13 24.99 -16.49 4.92
N ASN A 14 26.26 -16.16 5.08
CA ASN A 14 26.77 -15.76 6.39
C ASN A 14 26.17 -14.39 6.76
N ALA A 15 26.02 -14.12 8.05
CA ALA A 15 25.39 -12.87 8.53
C ALA A 15 26.18 -11.61 8.13
N GLU A 16 27.45 -11.77 7.74
CA GLU A 16 28.37 -10.74 7.26
C GLU A 16 28.19 -10.44 5.76
N GLU A 17 27.49 -11.30 5.01
CA GLU A 17 27.27 -11.21 3.55
C GLU A 17 25.87 -10.71 3.19
N VAL A 18 25.03 -10.44 4.22
CA VAL A 18 23.68 -9.87 4.08
C VAL A 18 23.81 -8.38 3.79
N VAL A 19 23.16 -7.91 2.72
CA VAL A 19 23.23 -6.52 2.25
C VAL A 19 21.93 -5.77 2.44
N VAL A 20 22.04 -4.45 2.37
CA VAL A 20 20.91 -3.52 2.45
C VAL A 20 19.99 -3.70 1.24
N GLY A 21 18.87 -4.40 1.46
CA GLY A 21 17.88 -4.76 0.43
C GLY A 21 17.40 -6.22 0.52
N ASP A 22 18.13 -7.06 1.26
CA ASP A 22 17.81 -8.48 1.41
C ASP A 22 16.50 -8.74 2.18
N LEU A 23 15.63 -9.57 1.61
CA LEU A 23 14.50 -10.16 2.32
C LEU A 23 15.01 -11.33 3.17
N VAL A 24 15.18 -11.09 4.47
CA VAL A 24 15.61 -12.10 5.45
C VAL A 24 14.38 -12.84 6.00
N GLU A 25 14.37 -14.17 5.93
CA GLU A 25 13.28 -14.99 6.52
C GLU A 25 13.46 -15.08 8.05
N VAL A 26 12.78 -14.20 8.80
CA VAL A 26 12.89 -14.13 10.26
C VAL A 26 12.04 -15.22 10.94
N LYS A 27 12.63 -16.41 11.09
CA LYS A 27 12.25 -17.40 12.11
C LYS A 27 13.44 -17.68 13.03
N GLY A 28 13.18 -17.76 14.34
CA GLY A 28 14.21 -17.98 15.36
C GLY A 28 15.05 -16.72 15.70
N THR A 29 16.09 -16.91 16.49
CA THR A 29 16.86 -15.84 17.12
C THR A 29 18.03 -15.36 16.26
N ALA A 30 17.94 -14.17 15.68
CA ALA A 30 19.02 -13.56 14.90
C ALA A 30 19.97 -12.70 15.78
N ARG A 31 21.25 -12.68 15.41
CA ARG A 31 22.22 -11.66 15.84
C ARG A 31 22.84 -11.04 14.58
N GLY A 32 22.92 -9.71 14.54
CA GLY A 32 23.51 -8.97 13.43
C GLY A 32 24.32 -7.77 13.92
N VAL A 33 25.30 -7.35 13.13
CA VAL A 33 26.11 -6.14 13.40
C VAL A 33 25.38 -4.92 12.83
N VAL A 34 25.34 -3.82 13.59
CA VAL A 34 24.68 -2.59 13.15
C VAL A 34 25.55 -1.84 12.14
N ILE A 35 25.33 -2.11 10.85
CA ILE A 35 26.09 -1.52 9.73
C ILE A 35 25.79 -0.03 9.47
N ALA A 36 24.64 0.48 9.91
CA ALA A 36 24.24 1.87 9.74
C ALA A 36 23.33 2.37 10.88
N THR A 37 23.43 3.65 11.22
CA THR A 37 22.60 4.33 12.23
C THR A 37 22.19 5.72 11.77
N GLY A 38 21.01 6.17 12.22
CA GLY A 38 20.42 7.47 11.88
C GLY A 38 20.19 7.63 10.37
N ASP A 39 20.46 8.82 9.86
CA ASP A 39 20.26 9.23 8.44
C ASP A 39 21.02 8.36 7.43
N ARG A 40 22.03 7.59 7.88
CA ARG A 40 22.79 6.65 7.05
C ARG A 40 22.06 5.33 6.77
N THR A 41 20.97 5.05 7.50
CA THR A 41 20.07 3.91 7.21
C THR A 41 19.19 4.19 5.99
N VAL A 42 18.58 3.17 5.39
CA VAL A 42 17.67 3.36 4.24
C VAL A 42 16.52 4.29 4.59
N MET A 43 15.82 4.02 5.71
CA MET A 43 14.71 4.85 6.18
C MET A 43 15.19 6.25 6.59
N GLY A 44 16.39 6.37 7.16
CA GLY A 44 17.05 7.65 7.40
C GLY A 44 17.17 8.48 6.13
N ARG A 45 17.82 7.96 5.09
CA ARG A 45 17.95 8.64 3.78
C ARG A 45 16.60 8.98 3.17
N ILE A 46 15.60 8.09 3.25
CA ILE A 46 14.25 8.35 2.74
C ILE A 46 13.60 9.51 3.51
N ALA A 47 13.74 9.55 4.84
CA ALA A 47 13.24 10.65 5.66
C ALA A 47 13.98 11.98 5.37
N THR A 48 15.30 11.95 5.17
CA THR A 48 16.09 13.14 4.76
C THR A 48 15.70 13.64 3.37
N LEU A 49 15.43 12.73 2.42
CA LEU A 49 14.95 13.09 1.08
C LEU A 49 13.52 13.65 1.14
N ALA A 50 12.64 13.06 1.96
CA ALA A 50 11.27 13.54 2.14
C ALA A 50 11.19 14.91 2.82
N SER A 51 12.07 15.21 3.77
CA SER A 51 12.14 16.52 4.44
C SER A 51 12.94 17.57 3.68
N GLY A 52 13.89 17.15 2.83
CA GLY A 52 14.68 18.01 1.95
C GLY A 52 14.00 18.41 0.64
N LEU A 53 12.78 17.93 0.37
CA LEU A 53 11.98 18.35 -0.78
C LEU A 53 11.39 19.74 -0.53
N GLU A 54 11.86 20.75 -1.27
CA GLU A 54 11.23 22.08 -1.27
C GLU A 54 9.77 21.98 -1.71
N VAL A 55 8.85 22.38 -0.83
CA VAL A 55 7.42 22.38 -1.12
C VAL A 55 7.11 23.53 -2.08
N GLY A 56 7.17 23.23 -3.38
CA GLY A 56 6.86 24.19 -4.43
C GLY A 56 5.46 24.80 -4.29
N LYS A 57 5.34 26.11 -4.58
CA LYS A 57 4.07 26.86 -4.49
C LYS A 57 2.93 26.10 -5.17
N THR A 58 1.87 25.82 -4.41
CA THR A 58 0.67 25.12 -4.91
C THR A 58 0.00 25.91 -6.05
N PRO A 59 -0.77 25.28 -6.95
CA PRO A 59 -1.44 25.98 -8.04
C PRO A 59 -2.32 27.14 -7.52
N ILE A 60 -3.12 26.90 -6.48
CA ILE A 60 -3.94 27.94 -5.86
C ILE A 60 -3.12 29.07 -5.22
N ALA A 61 -1.95 28.78 -4.65
CA ALA A 61 -1.06 29.84 -4.13
C ALA A 61 -0.46 30.70 -5.27
N LYS A 62 -0.17 30.12 -6.44
CA LYS A 62 0.30 30.86 -7.61
C LYS A 62 -0.78 31.77 -8.20
N GLU A 63 -2.01 31.26 -8.31
CA GLU A 63 -3.16 32.07 -8.77
C GLU A 63 -3.50 33.19 -7.76
N ILE A 64 -3.46 32.91 -6.45
CA ILE A 64 -3.62 33.93 -5.40
C ILE A 64 -2.51 34.98 -5.49
N GLU A 65 -1.24 34.59 -5.68
CA GLU A 65 -0.12 35.52 -5.85
C GLU A 65 -0.29 36.39 -7.11
N HIS A 66 -0.74 35.83 -8.23
CA HIS A 66 -1.05 36.58 -9.45
C HIS A 66 -2.22 37.57 -9.24
N PHE A 67 -3.28 37.12 -8.58
CA PHE A 67 -4.46 37.92 -8.23
C PHE A 67 -4.12 39.07 -7.27
N ILE A 68 -3.28 38.82 -6.25
CA ILE A 68 -2.78 39.85 -5.34
C ILE A 68 -1.96 40.89 -6.11
N HIS A 69 -1.03 40.46 -6.98
CA HIS A 69 -0.26 41.40 -7.79
C HIS A 69 -1.15 42.26 -8.72
N LEU A 70 -2.21 41.68 -9.30
CA LEU A 70 -3.19 42.40 -10.11
C LEU A 70 -3.94 43.46 -9.28
N ILE A 71 -4.47 43.08 -8.11
CA ILE A 71 -5.21 44.00 -7.24
C ILE A 71 -4.29 45.08 -6.66
N THR A 72 -3.10 44.73 -6.18
CA THR A 72 -2.13 45.73 -5.69
C THR A 72 -1.71 46.69 -6.81
N GLY A 73 -1.52 46.21 -8.03
CA GLY A 73 -1.25 47.07 -9.20
C GLY A 73 -2.37 48.09 -9.46
N VAL A 74 -3.63 47.65 -9.43
CA VAL A 74 -4.80 48.52 -9.58
C VAL A 74 -4.95 49.50 -8.40
N ALA A 75 -4.79 49.03 -7.17
CA ALA A 75 -4.89 49.85 -5.96
C ALA A 75 -3.82 50.96 -5.91
N VAL A 76 -2.58 50.64 -6.29
CA VAL A 76 -1.49 51.63 -6.39
C VAL A 76 -1.72 52.59 -7.55
N PHE A 77 -2.17 52.12 -8.72
CA PHE A 77 -2.48 52.99 -9.86
C PHE A 77 -3.61 53.98 -9.54
N LEU A 78 -4.71 53.52 -8.94
CA LEU A 78 -5.82 54.37 -8.51
C LEU A 78 -5.38 55.32 -7.40
N GLY A 79 -4.68 54.82 -6.37
CA GLY A 79 -4.15 55.63 -5.27
C GLY A 79 -3.28 56.79 -5.76
N LEU A 80 -2.30 56.51 -6.62
CA LEU A 80 -1.43 57.53 -7.21
C LEU A 80 -2.19 58.51 -8.12
N SER A 81 -3.14 58.02 -8.90
CA SER A 81 -3.95 58.87 -9.79
C SER A 81 -4.80 59.86 -9.00
N PHE A 82 -5.47 59.40 -7.94
CA PHE A 82 -6.27 60.24 -7.05
C PHE A 82 -5.40 61.16 -6.18
N PHE A 83 -4.19 60.73 -5.78
CA PHE A 83 -3.22 61.58 -5.08
C PHE A 83 -2.79 62.78 -5.95
N ILE A 84 -2.43 62.54 -7.22
CA ILE A 84 -2.06 63.61 -8.17
C ILE A 84 -3.27 64.53 -8.44
N LEU A 85 -4.47 63.96 -8.64
CA LEU A 85 -5.70 64.73 -8.85
C LEU A 85 -6.01 65.63 -7.63
N SER A 86 -5.84 65.12 -6.41
CA SER A 86 -6.06 65.85 -5.16
C SER A 86 -5.15 67.08 -5.04
N LEU A 87 -3.87 66.95 -5.39
CA LEU A 87 -2.92 68.07 -5.44
C LEU A 87 -3.29 69.12 -6.50
N ILE A 88 -3.78 68.69 -7.68
CA ILE A 88 -4.24 69.59 -8.75
C ILE A 88 -5.52 70.36 -8.34
N LEU A 89 -6.40 69.73 -7.56
CA LEU A 89 -7.62 70.34 -7.03
C LEU A 89 -7.38 71.26 -5.83
N GLY A 90 -6.14 71.39 -5.34
CA GLY A 90 -5.76 72.34 -4.29
C GLY A 90 -6.01 71.85 -2.86
N TYR A 91 -6.23 70.56 -2.64
CA TYR A 91 -6.27 69.97 -1.29
C TYR A 91 -4.90 70.03 -0.61
N SER A 92 -4.88 69.95 0.72
CA SER A 92 -3.60 69.90 1.46
C SER A 92 -2.89 68.57 1.22
N TRP A 93 -1.56 68.59 1.30
CA TRP A 93 -0.73 67.39 1.17
C TRP A 93 -1.07 66.31 2.20
N LEU A 94 -1.59 66.69 3.38
CA LEU A 94 -2.00 65.78 4.44
C LEU A 94 -3.28 65.01 4.03
N GLU A 95 -4.28 65.72 3.50
CA GLU A 95 -5.53 65.13 3.01
C GLU A 95 -5.27 64.18 1.83
N ALA A 96 -4.40 64.57 0.90
CA ALA A 96 -4.01 63.73 -0.24
C ALA A 96 -3.38 62.39 0.22
N VAL A 97 -2.52 62.40 1.25
CA VAL A 97 -1.95 61.17 1.83
C VAL A 97 -3.02 60.31 2.53
N ILE A 98 -3.98 60.93 3.22
CA ILE A 98 -5.08 60.19 3.87
C ILE A 98 -5.96 59.48 2.83
N PHE A 99 -6.31 60.15 1.72
CA PHE A 99 -7.03 59.51 0.61
C PHE A 99 -6.25 58.37 -0.03
N LEU A 100 -4.94 58.53 -0.24
CA LEU A 100 -4.05 57.49 -0.78
C LEU A 100 -4.07 56.22 0.10
N ILE A 101 -3.91 56.37 1.42
CA ILE A 101 -3.92 55.24 2.35
C ILE A 101 -5.30 54.57 2.39
N GLY A 102 -6.39 55.36 2.42
CA GLY A 102 -7.76 54.84 2.39
C GLY A 102 -8.07 54.00 1.15
N ILE A 103 -7.64 54.46 -0.04
CA ILE A 103 -7.81 53.73 -1.31
C ILE A 103 -7.01 52.41 -1.30
N ILE A 104 -5.80 52.38 -0.73
CA ILE A 104 -4.99 51.16 -0.67
C ILE A 104 -5.61 50.14 0.30
N VAL A 105 -5.96 50.54 1.52
CA VAL A 105 -6.51 49.64 2.55
C VAL A 105 -7.87 49.05 2.12
N ALA A 106 -8.71 49.84 1.43
CA ALA A 106 -10.01 49.38 0.93
C ALA A 106 -9.94 48.25 -0.13
N ASN A 107 -8.74 47.89 -0.62
CA ASN A 107 -8.53 46.88 -1.66
C ASN A 107 -7.81 45.60 -1.16
N VAL A 108 -7.69 45.36 0.15
CA VAL A 108 -6.99 44.19 0.73
C VAL A 108 -7.97 43.20 1.42
N PRO A 109 -7.92 41.87 1.14
CA PRO A 109 -8.82 40.86 1.73
C PRO A 109 -8.20 40.01 2.86
N GLU A 110 -8.98 39.60 3.88
CA GLU A 110 -8.49 38.94 5.11
C GLU A 110 -9.37 37.75 5.64
N GLY A 111 -8.91 36.47 5.60
CA GLY A 111 -9.37 35.37 6.51
C GLY A 111 -9.61 33.90 6.00
N LEU A 112 -9.34 32.87 6.86
CA LEU A 112 -9.72 31.39 6.90
C LEU A 112 -8.91 30.69 8.08
N LEU A 113 -8.90 29.39 8.53
CA LEU A 113 -9.48 28.02 8.25
C LEU A 113 -9.33 27.10 9.54
N ALA A 114 -9.95 25.88 9.66
CA ALA A 114 -9.80 24.92 10.82
C ALA A 114 -10.32 23.43 10.61
N THR A 115 -9.95 22.40 11.46
CA THR A 115 -10.43 20.93 11.42
C THR A 115 -10.14 19.99 12.68
N VAL A 116 -10.66 18.70 12.77
CA VAL A 116 -10.73 17.73 13.99
C VAL A 116 -10.85 16.15 13.67
N THR A 117 -10.87 15.10 14.61
CA THR A 117 -11.41 13.61 14.54
C THR A 117 -11.13 12.59 15.79
N LEU A 118 -11.36 11.20 15.78
CA LEU A 118 -11.62 10.17 16.91
C LEU A 118 -11.04 8.64 16.85
N SER A 119 -11.51 7.60 17.65
CA SER A 119 -10.89 6.22 18.05
C SER A 119 -11.78 4.86 18.15
N ILE A 120 -11.28 3.63 18.61
CA ILE A 120 -11.86 2.18 18.45
C ILE A 120 -11.50 1.02 19.54
N HIS A 121 -12.12 -0.24 19.58
CA HIS A 121 -11.92 -1.48 20.50
C HIS A 121 -12.25 -3.00 19.99
N GLU A 122 -12.36 -4.10 20.84
CA GLU A 122 -12.29 -5.63 20.59
C GLU A 122 -13.31 -6.65 21.35
N THR A 123 -13.23 -8.04 21.35
CA THR A 123 -14.30 -9.05 21.83
C THR A 123 -13.94 -10.57 22.25
N GLU A 124 -14.90 -11.55 22.43
CA GLU A 124 -14.93 -12.77 23.36
C GLU A 124 -15.71 -14.10 22.90
N ASP A 125 -15.50 -15.34 23.48
CA ASP A 125 -16.47 -16.54 23.59
C ASP A 125 -15.91 -17.80 24.41
N PRO A 126 -16.70 -18.79 25.00
CA PRO A 126 -16.14 -19.83 25.93
C PRO A 126 -16.43 -21.38 25.82
N ASN A 127 -17.00 -22.01 24.76
CA ASN A 127 -17.71 -23.32 24.90
C ASN A 127 -17.15 -24.66 24.28
N ASP A 128 -15.91 -24.79 23.78
CA ASP A 128 -15.28 -26.10 23.38
C ASP A 128 -14.21 -26.54 24.40
N ASN A 129 -13.94 -27.85 24.50
CA ASN A 129 -13.00 -28.48 25.43
C ASN A 129 -11.80 -29.18 24.75
N ARG A 130 -11.83 -29.43 23.45
CA ARG A 130 -10.69 -30.07 22.75
C ARG A 130 -9.66 -29.04 22.33
N TYR A 131 -8.39 -29.38 22.40
CA TYR A 131 -7.33 -28.57 21.81
C TYR A 131 -7.32 -28.76 20.28
N MET A 132 -7.73 -27.72 19.58
CA MET A 132 -7.70 -27.65 18.12
C MET A 132 -6.43 -26.92 17.68
N LEU A 133 -5.52 -27.61 16.99
CA LEU A 133 -4.44 -26.94 16.29
C LEU A 133 -5.01 -26.32 15.01
N VAL A 134 -4.86 -25.01 14.87
CA VAL A 134 -5.08 -24.29 13.61
C VAL A 134 -3.76 -23.70 13.13
N MET A 135 -3.42 -23.92 11.86
CA MET A 135 -2.24 -23.36 11.25
C MET A 135 -2.63 -22.63 9.96
N LYS A 136 -2.10 -21.42 9.80
CA LYS A 136 -2.22 -20.63 8.57
C LYS A 136 -0.84 -20.22 8.08
N GLY A 137 -0.64 -20.19 6.76
CA GLY A 137 0.66 -19.89 6.18
C GLY A 137 0.59 -19.63 4.68
N ALA A 138 1.75 -19.54 4.05
CA ALA A 138 1.83 -19.52 2.60
C ALA A 138 1.26 -20.84 2.04
N PRO A 139 0.39 -20.80 1.01
CA PRO A 139 -0.36 -21.97 0.54
C PRO A 139 0.48 -23.24 0.35
N GLU A 140 1.58 -23.12 -0.39
CA GLU A 140 2.49 -24.22 -0.71
C GLU A 140 3.12 -24.83 0.56
N ARG A 141 3.52 -23.98 1.51
CA ARG A 141 4.09 -24.39 2.81
C ARG A 141 3.10 -25.09 3.74
N ILE A 142 1.81 -24.87 3.54
CA ILE A 142 0.75 -25.56 4.29
C ILE A 142 0.39 -26.88 3.60
N LEU A 143 0.42 -26.93 2.27
CA LEU A 143 0.24 -28.18 1.52
C LEU A 143 1.37 -29.19 1.81
N ASP A 144 2.63 -28.72 1.86
CA ASP A 144 3.84 -29.52 2.15
C ASP A 144 3.74 -30.37 3.44
N VAL A 145 2.95 -29.94 4.43
CA VAL A 145 2.82 -30.60 5.76
C VAL A 145 1.48 -31.35 5.95
N CYS A 146 0.59 -31.32 4.96
CA CYS A 146 -0.69 -32.01 5.02
C CYS A 146 -0.63 -33.38 4.32
N SER A 147 -1.27 -34.38 4.92
CA SER A 147 -1.45 -35.71 4.32
C SER A 147 -2.91 -36.06 4.02
N THR A 148 -3.84 -35.35 4.65
CA THR A 148 -5.28 -35.41 4.34
C THR A 148 -5.83 -34.04 3.97
N ILE A 149 -7.04 -34.02 3.41
CA ILE A 149 -7.81 -32.84 3.04
C ILE A 149 -9.29 -33.01 3.43
N MET A 150 -9.88 -31.95 3.95
CA MET A 150 -11.26 -31.89 4.43
C MET A 150 -12.24 -31.59 3.27
N ILE A 151 -12.87 -32.62 2.73
CA ILE A 151 -13.85 -32.50 1.64
C ILE A 151 -15.25 -32.84 2.17
N GLN A 152 -16.16 -31.87 2.11
CA GLN A 152 -17.56 -31.99 2.58
C GLN A 152 -17.70 -32.50 4.03
N GLY A 153 -16.79 -32.10 4.92
CA GLY A 153 -16.79 -32.52 6.33
C GLY A 153 -16.26 -33.93 6.57
N LYS A 154 -15.52 -34.51 5.62
CA LYS A 154 -14.78 -35.76 5.76
C LYS A 154 -13.33 -35.58 5.34
N GLU A 155 -12.42 -36.15 6.12
CA GLU A 155 -11.01 -36.24 5.74
C GLU A 155 -10.80 -37.31 4.67
N GLN A 156 -10.03 -36.97 3.64
CA GLN A 156 -9.64 -37.85 2.53
C GLN A 156 -8.13 -37.70 2.29
N PRO A 157 -7.41 -38.72 1.78
CA PRO A 157 -5.98 -38.60 1.51
C PRO A 157 -5.68 -37.54 0.43
N LEU A 158 -4.57 -36.82 0.57
CA LEU A 158 -4.15 -35.81 -0.40
C LEU A 158 -3.41 -36.46 -1.59
N ASP A 159 -4.17 -36.90 -2.59
CA ASP A 159 -3.65 -37.42 -3.85
C ASP A 159 -3.11 -36.30 -4.78
N ASP A 160 -2.52 -36.70 -5.92
CA ASP A 160 -1.88 -35.76 -6.86
C ASP A 160 -2.88 -34.98 -7.73
N GLU A 161 -4.11 -35.49 -7.93
CA GLU A 161 -5.18 -34.78 -8.64
C GLU A 161 -5.69 -33.60 -7.80
N LEU A 162 -5.84 -33.81 -6.48
CA LEU A 162 -6.19 -32.76 -5.52
C LEU A 162 -5.06 -31.73 -5.34
N LYS A 163 -3.79 -32.12 -5.51
CA LYS A 163 -2.65 -31.17 -5.56
C LYS A 163 -2.66 -30.32 -6.84
N GLU A 164 -2.97 -30.90 -7.99
CA GLU A 164 -3.11 -30.13 -9.24
C GLU A 164 -4.31 -29.17 -9.17
N ALA A 165 -5.45 -29.62 -8.64
CA ALA A 165 -6.62 -28.77 -8.39
C ALA A 165 -6.28 -27.60 -7.42
N PHE A 166 -5.53 -27.88 -6.35
CA PHE A 166 -5.02 -26.84 -5.43
C PHE A 166 -4.14 -25.81 -6.16
N GLN A 167 -3.21 -26.24 -7.02
CA GLN A 167 -2.29 -25.32 -7.71
C GLN A 167 -3.05 -24.42 -8.69
N ASN A 168 -4.02 -24.97 -9.42
CA ASN A 168 -4.89 -24.19 -10.29
C ASN A 168 -5.69 -23.14 -9.51
N ALA A 169 -6.31 -23.51 -8.38
CA ALA A 169 -7.05 -22.58 -7.53
C ALA A 169 -6.15 -21.49 -6.90
N TYR A 170 -4.92 -21.85 -6.47
CA TYR A 170 -3.93 -20.89 -5.97
C TYR A 170 -3.53 -19.87 -7.03
N MET A 171 -3.27 -20.33 -8.27
CA MET A 171 -2.92 -19.47 -9.39
C MET A 171 -4.07 -18.56 -9.84
N GLU A 172 -5.33 -19.04 -9.78
CA GLU A 172 -6.52 -18.23 -10.08
C GLU A 172 -6.71 -17.10 -9.06
N LEU A 173 -6.71 -17.43 -7.75
CA LEU A 173 -6.84 -16.45 -6.67
C LEU A 173 -5.66 -15.44 -6.64
N GLY A 174 -4.44 -15.91 -6.93
CA GLY A 174 -3.27 -15.04 -7.09
C GLY A 174 -3.36 -14.14 -8.33
N GLY A 175 -3.94 -14.64 -9.43
CA GLY A 175 -4.20 -13.87 -10.66
C GLY A 175 -5.24 -12.77 -10.49
N LEU A 176 -6.20 -12.96 -9.58
CA LEU A 176 -7.13 -11.91 -9.13
C LEU A 176 -6.49 -10.86 -8.21
N GLY A 177 -5.21 -11.03 -7.85
CA GLY A 177 -4.46 -10.09 -7.00
C GLY A 177 -4.71 -10.26 -5.51
N GLU A 178 -5.30 -11.38 -5.08
CA GLU A 178 -5.65 -11.60 -3.69
C GLU A 178 -4.48 -12.23 -2.92
N ARG A 179 -4.29 -11.86 -1.65
CA ARG A 179 -3.29 -12.49 -0.79
C ARG A 179 -3.82 -13.83 -0.28
N VAL A 180 -3.49 -14.91 -0.99
CA VAL A 180 -3.88 -16.27 -0.61
C VAL A 180 -3.10 -16.75 0.61
N LEU A 181 -3.80 -17.37 1.57
CA LEU A 181 -3.23 -18.14 2.66
C LEU A 181 -3.81 -19.56 2.66
N GLY A 182 -2.95 -20.55 2.90
CA GLY A 182 -3.40 -21.92 3.19
C GLY A 182 -3.80 -22.06 4.66
N PHE A 183 -4.84 -22.84 4.93
CA PHE A 183 -5.30 -23.19 6.27
C PHE A 183 -5.41 -24.71 6.42
N CYS A 184 -4.81 -25.23 7.48
CA CYS A 184 -4.96 -26.62 7.91
C CYS A 184 -5.29 -26.69 9.40
N HIS A 185 -5.85 -27.82 9.82
CA HIS A 185 -6.17 -28.09 11.22
C HIS A 185 -5.75 -29.51 11.62
N TYR A 186 -5.68 -29.74 12.92
CA TYR A 186 -5.56 -31.07 13.50
C TYR A 186 -6.27 -31.13 14.84
N TYR A 187 -7.04 -32.20 15.05
CA TYR A 187 -7.66 -32.52 16.34
C TYR A 187 -6.77 -33.52 17.06
N PHE A 188 -6.13 -33.09 18.15
CA PHE A 188 -5.33 -33.99 18.97
C PHE A 188 -6.20 -35.10 19.58
N PRO A 189 -5.79 -36.38 19.48
CA PRO A 189 -6.46 -37.47 20.17
C PRO A 189 -6.40 -37.26 21.69
N GLU A 190 -7.55 -37.29 22.36
CA GLU A 190 -7.69 -37.09 23.82
C GLU A 190 -6.91 -38.14 24.64
N GLU A 191 -6.74 -39.34 24.08
CA GLU A 191 -5.91 -40.43 24.62
C GLU A 191 -4.43 -40.06 24.75
N LEU A 192 -3.94 -39.15 23.90
CA LEU A 192 -2.56 -38.66 23.89
C LEU A 192 -2.44 -37.28 24.53
N HIS A 193 -3.48 -36.45 24.45
CA HIS A 193 -3.48 -35.05 24.88
C HIS A 193 -4.74 -34.72 25.71
N PRO A 194 -4.83 -35.19 26.97
CA PRO A 194 -5.99 -34.97 27.83
C PRO A 194 -6.15 -33.49 28.23
N LYS A 195 -7.35 -33.11 28.69
CA LYS A 195 -7.62 -31.73 29.14
C LYS A 195 -6.67 -31.30 30.26
N GLY A 196 -5.92 -30.22 30.05
CA GLY A 196 -4.84 -29.77 30.94
C GLY A 196 -3.43 -30.24 30.54
N PHE A 197 -3.27 -30.94 29.40
CA PHE A 197 -1.97 -31.21 28.81
C PHE A 197 -1.20 -29.90 28.53
N ALA A 198 0.07 -29.86 28.92
CA ALA A 198 0.96 -28.73 28.65
C ALA A 198 1.68 -28.96 27.31
N PHE A 199 1.25 -28.24 26.28
CA PHE A 199 1.96 -28.19 25.00
C PHE A 199 3.25 -27.39 25.17
N ASP A 200 4.37 -27.97 24.76
CA ASP A 200 5.68 -27.31 24.78
C ASP A 200 6.02 -26.81 23.37
N THR A 201 6.41 -25.54 23.28
CA THR A 201 6.73 -24.85 22.02
C THR A 201 8.23 -24.66 21.79
N GLU A 202 9.08 -25.03 22.76
CA GLU A 202 10.54 -25.03 22.64
C GLU A 202 11.03 -26.44 22.32
N ASP A 203 10.66 -27.43 23.15
CA ASP A 203 10.89 -28.86 22.89
C ASP A 203 9.56 -29.50 22.41
N LEU A 204 9.25 -29.34 21.12
CA LEU A 204 7.98 -29.74 20.49
C LEU A 204 7.49 -31.14 20.89
N ASN A 205 6.50 -31.18 21.79
CA ASN A 205 5.91 -32.42 22.31
C ASN A 205 4.67 -32.91 21.54
N PHE A 206 4.43 -32.37 20.33
CA PHE A 206 3.32 -32.68 19.43
C PHE A 206 3.75 -32.68 17.96
N SER A 207 3.03 -33.39 17.09
CA SER A 207 3.32 -33.42 15.65
C SER A 207 2.84 -32.14 14.94
N THR A 208 3.66 -31.66 14.00
CA THR A 208 3.35 -30.57 13.06
C THR A 208 3.28 -31.06 11.60
N GLU A 209 3.42 -32.37 11.38
CA GLU A 209 3.29 -33.06 10.10
C GLU A 209 2.00 -33.92 10.08
N ASN A 210 1.59 -34.36 8.89
CA ASN A 210 0.37 -35.16 8.66
C ASN A 210 -0.92 -34.44 9.08
N LEU A 211 -0.96 -33.13 8.85
CA LEU A 211 -2.12 -32.28 9.15
C LEU A 211 -3.24 -32.48 8.11
N CYS A 212 -4.46 -32.07 8.45
CA CYS A 212 -5.60 -32.07 7.53
C CYS A 212 -5.77 -30.68 6.91
N PHE A 213 -5.62 -30.60 5.59
CA PHE A 213 -5.82 -29.36 4.83
C PHE A 213 -7.31 -28.98 4.82
N VAL A 214 -7.63 -27.75 5.23
CA VAL A 214 -9.03 -27.28 5.29
C VAL A 214 -9.42 -26.48 4.05
N GLY A 215 -8.50 -25.66 3.54
CA GLY A 215 -8.77 -24.84 2.36
C GLY A 215 -7.77 -23.72 2.14
N LEU A 216 -7.93 -23.05 1.00
CA LEU A 216 -7.38 -21.72 0.77
C LEU A 216 -8.39 -20.67 1.27
N MET A 217 -7.89 -19.60 1.88
CA MET A 217 -8.64 -18.36 2.05
C MET A 217 -7.81 -17.24 1.42
N SER A 218 -8.38 -16.58 0.43
CA SER A 218 -7.83 -15.38 -0.13
C SER A 218 -8.25 -14.15 0.65
N MET A 219 -7.33 -13.19 0.76
CA MET A 219 -7.57 -11.88 1.35
C MET A 219 -7.08 -10.83 0.37
N ILE A 220 -7.96 -10.28 -0.46
CA ILE A 220 -7.66 -8.99 -1.08
C ILE A 220 -7.52 -7.93 0.02
N ASP A 221 -6.64 -6.93 -0.15
CA ASP A 221 -6.86 -5.64 0.52
C ASP A 221 -7.78 -4.85 -0.42
N PRO A 222 -9.12 -4.89 -0.20
CA PRO A 222 -10.05 -4.44 -1.21
C PRO A 222 -9.85 -2.94 -1.42
N PRO A 223 -9.72 -2.47 -2.68
CA PRO A 223 -9.69 -1.04 -2.93
C PRO A 223 -10.96 -0.42 -2.35
N ARG A 224 -10.78 0.44 -1.33
CA ARG A 224 -11.86 1.03 -0.52
C ARG A 224 -13.04 1.40 -1.42
N ALA A 225 -14.27 1.03 -1.08
CA ALA A 225 -15.40 1.01 -2.02
C ALA A 225 -15.64 2.29 -2.88
N ALA A 226 -15.20 3.46 -2.44
CA ALA A 226 -15.25 4.71 -3.21
C ALA A 226 -14.15 4.87 -4.30
N VAL A 227 -13.11 4.02 -4.30
CA VAL A 227 -11.92 4.16 -5.16
C VAL A 227 -12.22 3.94 -6.65
N PRO A 228 -12.94 2.88 -7.09
CA PRO A 228 -13.26 2.71 -8.52
C PRO A 228 -14.09 3.88 -9.08
N ASP A 229 -15.06 4.38 -8.32
CA ASP A 229 -15.87 5.56 -8.66
C ASP A 229 -15.01 6.85 -8.70
N ALA A 230 -14.11 7.04 -7.73
CA ALA A 230 -13.18 8.16 -7.72
C ALA A 230 -12.20 8.13 -8.91
N VAL A 231 -11.65 6.97 -9.26
CA VAL A 231 -10.79 6.79 -10.45
C VAL A 231 -11.59 7.08 -11.73
N GLY A 232 -12.82 6.57 -11.84
CA GLY A 232 -13.72 6.86 -12.95
C GLY A 232 -14.02 8.36 -13.11
N LYS A 233 -14.29 9.06 -12.00
CA LYS A 233 -14.50 10.52 -11.97
C LYS A 233 -13.24 11.32 -12.32
N CYS A 234 -12.07 10.90 -11.87
CA CYS A 234 -10.80 11.50 -12.30
C CYS A 234 -10.60 11.32 -13.81
N ARG A 235 -10.79 10.10 -14.34
CA ARG A 235 -10.63 9.82 -15.77
C ARG A 235 -11.62 10.57 -16.65
N SER A 236 -12.89 10.70 -16.25
CA SER A 236 -13.90 11.47 -17.00
C SER A 236 -13.68 12.98 -16.95
N ALA A 237 -13.03 13.49 -15.90
CA ALA A 237 -12.50 14.86 -15.84
C ALA A 237 -11.17 15.06 -16.63
N GLY A 238 -10.71 14.04 -17.38
CA GLY A 238 -9.48 14.10 -18.17
C GLY A 238 -8.18 13.96 -17.37
N ILE A 239 -8.25 13.60 -16.08
CA ILE A 239 -7.08 13.46 -15.21
C ILE A 239 -6.42 12.10 -15.46
N LYS A 240 -5.13 12.10 -15.81
CA LYS A 240 -4.33 10.88 -15.93
C LYS A 240 -4.03 10.30 -14.54
N VAL A 241 -4.64 9.17 -14.23
CA VAL A 241 -4.34 8.39 -13.01
C VAL A 241 -3.15 7.46 -13.26
N ILE A 242 -2.26 7.32 -12.28
CA ILE A 242 -1.06 6.47 -12.35
C ILE A 242 -0.94 5.74 -11.01
N MET A 243 -0.72 4.41 -11.03
CA MET A 243 -0.38 3.64 -9.83
C MET A 243 1.13 3.68 -9.59
N VAL A 244 1.53 3.84 -8.33
CA VAL A 244 2.91 3.66 -7.86
C VAL A 244 2.84 2.80 -6.60
N THR A 245 3.43 1.61 -6.63
CA THR A 245 3.54 0.71 -5.48
C THR A 245 4.88 -0.05 -5.51
N GLY A 246 5.29 -0.60 -4.37
CA GLY A 246 6.37 -1.57 -4.23
C GLY A 246 5.90 -3.04 -4.18
N ASP A 247 4.59 -3.29 -4.36
CA ASP A 247 4.01 -4.64 -4.36
C ASP A 247 4.45 -5.46 -5.59
N HIS A 248 4.20 -6.78 -5.53
CA HIS A 248 4.48 -7.68 -6.65
C HIS A 248 3.68 -7.28 -7.92
N PRO A 249 4.28 -7.28 -9.12
CA PRO A 249 3.64 -6.75 -10.34
C PRO A 249 2.29 -7.39 -10.69
N ILE A 250 2.10 -8.68 -10.40
CA ILE A 250 0.83 -9.39 -10.63
C ILE A 250 -0.29 -8.77 -9.79
N THR A 251 -0.07 -8.61 -8.48
CA THR A 251 -0.99 -7.97 -7.53
C THR A 251 -1.28 -6.53 -7.95
N ALA A 252 -0.24 -5.74 -8.24
CA ALA A 252 -0.39 -4.36 -8.68
C ALA A 252 -1.26 -4.24 -9.95
N LYS A 253 -1.00 -5.09 -10.95
CA LYS A 253 -1.76 -5.16 -12.22
C LYS A 253 -3.22 -5.56 -12.02
N ALA A 254 -3.49 -6.55 -11.17
CA ALA A 254 -4.84 -7.00 -10.85
C ALA A 254 -5.65 -5.90 -10.16
N ILE A 255 -5.10 -5.27 -9.11
CA ILE A 255 -5.72 -4.11 -8.45
C ILE A 255 -5.91 -2.95 -9.44
N ALA A 256 -4.93 -2.65 -10.30
CA ALA A 256 -5.03 -1.58 -11.29
C ALA A 256 -6.14 -1.80 -12.34
N LYS A 257 -6.41 -3.05 -12.73
CA LYS A 257 -7.60 -3.42 -13.54
C LYS A 257 -8.87 -3.26 -12.70
N GLY A 258 -8.91 -3.82 -11.48
CA GLY A 258 -10.08 -3.77 -10.59
C GLY A 258 -10.54 -2.37 -10.17
N VAL A 259 -9.66 -1.37 -10.12
CA VAL A 259 -10.03 0.05 -9.87
C VAL A 259 -10.21 0.88 -11.15
N GLY A 260 -10.07 0.31 -12.35
CA GLY A 260 -10.22 1.03 -13.60
C GLY A 260 -9.08 2.02 -13.92
N ILE A 261 -7.88 1.84 -13.34
CA ILE A 261 -6.66 2.55 -13.80
C ILE A 261 -6.24 2.00 -15.16
N ILE A 262 -6.23 0.67 -15.31
CA ILE A 262 -6.18 -0.02 -16.60
C ILE A 262 -7.63 -0.23 -17.06
N SER A 263 -7.96 0.14 -18.29
CA SER A 263 -9.32 -0.08 -18.85
C SER A 263 -9.52 -1.55 -19.22
N GLU A 264 -10.77 -2.03 -19.20
CA GLU A 264 -11.12 -3.27 -19.88
C GLU A 264 -10.76 -3.18 -21.37
N GLY A 265 -10.10 -4.20 -21.91
CA GLY A 265 -9.58 -4.21 -23.27
C GLY A 265 -8.20 -3.56 -23.47
N ASN A 266 -7.62 -2.88 -22.48
CA ASN A 266 -6.20 -2.52 -22.50
C ASN A 266 -5.35 -3.73 -22.06
N GLU A 267 -4.47 -4.19 -22.95
CA GLU A 267 -3.49 -5.24 -22.67
C GLU A 267 -2.19 -4.63 -22.13
N THR A 268 -1.59 -5.20 -21.07
CA THR A 268 -0.22 -4.85 -20.67
C THR A 268 0.81 -5.56 -21.54
N VAL A 269 2.08 -5.17 -21.44
CA VAL A 269 3.20 -5.79 -22.18
C VAL A 269 3.24 -7.31 -21.98
N GLU A 270 2.91 -7.77 -20.77
CA GLU A 270 2.84 -9.19 -20.39
C GLU A 270 1.58 -9.89 -20.93
N ASP A 271 0.43 -9.18 -21.01
CA ASP A 271 -0.79 -9.73 -21.64
C ASP A 271 -0.55 -9.99 -23.15
N ILE A 272 0.08 -9.02 -23.83
CA ILE A 272 0.45 -9.13 -25.25
C ILE A 272 1.47 -10.27 -25.46
N ALA A 273 2.47 -10.39 -24.59
CA ALA A 273 3.47 -11.45 -24.64
C ALA A 273 2.84 -12.84 -24.53
N ALA A 274 1.94 -13.03 -23.54
CA ALA A 274 1.21 -14.28 -23.35
C ALA A 274 0.28 -14.61 -24.54
N ARG A 275 -0.50 -13.63 -25.03
CA ARG A 275 -1.41 -13.83 -26.17
C ARG A 275 -0.69 -14.18 -27.47
N LEU A 276 0.50 -13.62 -27.69
CA LEU A 276 1.31 -13.89 -28.89
C LEU A 276 2.27 -15.08 -28.72
N ASN A 277 2.38 -15.65 -27.51
CA ASN A 277 3.35 -16.67 -27.13
C ASN A 277 4.81 -16.27 -27.48
N ILE A 278 5.18 -15.03 -27.15
CA ILE A 278 6.54 -14.48 -27.36
C ILE A 278 7.14 -13.99 -26.04
N PRO A 279 8.49 -13.94 -25.90
CA PRO A 279 9.13 -13.32 -24.75
C PRO A 279 8.71 -11.86 -24.57
N VAL A 280 8.50 -11.41 -23.34
CA VAL A 280 8.09 -10.02 -23.00
C VAL A 280 9.04 -8.98 -23.61
N SER A 281 10.34 -9.31 -23.72
CA SER A 281 11.36 -8.47 -24.36
C SER A 281 11.20 -8.24 -25.87
N GLN A 282 10.31 -8.98 -26.54
CA GLN A 282 9.99 -8.81 -27.96
C GLN A 282 8.71 -7.98 -28.19
N VAL A 283 7.95 -7.68 -27.13
CA VAL A 283 6.78 -6.80 -27.21
C VAL A 283 7.23 -5.34 -27.26
N ASN A 284 6.74 -4.58 -28.25
CA ASN A 284 7.07 -3.16 -28.38
C ASN A 284 6.29 -2.33 -27.32
N PRO A 285 6.96 -1.63 -26.38
CA PRO A 285 6.30 -0.94 -25.26
C PRO A 285 5.37 0.23 -25.64
N ARG A 286 5.24 0.58 -26.92
CA ARG A 286 4.31 1.63 -27.40
C ARG A 286 2.88 1.15 -27.67
N TYR A 287 2.57 -0.13 -27.44
CA TYR A 287 1.26 -0.72 -27.69
C TYR A 287 0.48 -1.09 -26.42
N GLY A 288 0.96 -0.69 -25.22
CA GLY A 288 0.27 -0.80 -23.93
C GLY A 288 -0.01 0.57 -23.31
#